data_AF-A0A3S4IEV5-F1
#
_entry.id   AF-A0A3S4IEV5-F1
#
_cell.length_a   1.000
_cell.length_b   1.000
_cell.length_c   1.000
_cell.angle_alpha   90.00
_cell.angle_beta   90.00
_cell.angle_gamma   90.00
#
_symmetry.space_group_name_H-M   'P 1'
#
loop_
_entity.id
_entity.type
_entity.pdbx_description
1 polymer ?
#
loop_
_entity_poly.entity_id
_entity_poly.type
_entity_poly.pdbx_seq_one_letter_code
_entity_poly.pdbx_strand_id
1 'polypeptide(L)' 'MDKDKCHIEELHPEMLQVIGTAVVHLLAGKETLSRESIADRVHCLYANGLDDAAVQRAVDVLILG' A
#
# COMPACT_ATOMS: atom_id res chain seq x y z
N MET A 1 13.92 -21.62 14.51
CA MET A 1 13.00 -21.47 13.38
C MET A 1 12.12 -20.30 13.76
N ASP A 2 12.55 -19.09 13.43
CA ASP A 2 11.86 -17.87 13.82
C ASP A 2 11.35 -17.23 12.54
N LYS A 3 10.30 -17.84 12.00
CA LYS A 3 9.71 -17.49 10.70
C LYS A 3 8.49 -16.58 10.89
N ASP A 4 8.54 -15.72 11.90
CA ASP A 4 7.51 -14.72 12.19
C ASP A 4 8.16 -13.47 12.82
N LYS A 5 9.32 -13.04 12.30
CA LYS A 5 9.74 -11.64 12.48
C LYS A 5 8.71 -10.81 11.72
N CYS A 6 7.67 -10.38 12.42
CA CYS A 6 6.73 -9.44 11.89
C CYS A 6 7.55 -8.19 11.48
N HIS A 7 7.64 -7.92 10.18
CA HIS A 7 8.39 -6.80 9.57
C HIS A 7 7.74 -5.44 9.91
N ILE A 8 7.25 -5.27 11.13
CA ILE A 8 6.53 -4.08 11.58
C ILE A 8 7.48 -2.89 11.67
N GLU A 9 8.78 -3.12 11.88
CA GLU A 9 9.79 -2.06 11.89
C GLU A 9 9.90 -1.31 10.54
N GLU A 10 9.48 -1.94 9.42
CA GLU A 10 9.44 -1.30 8.10
C GLU A 10 8.05 -0.73 7.76
N LEU A 11 7.02 -1.04 8.55
CA LEU A 11 5.64 -0.61 8.32
C LEU A 11 5.40 0.76 8.97
N HIS A 12 5.78 1.81 8.25
CA HIS A 12 5.51 3.19 8.65
C HIS A 12 3.99 3.44 8.74
N PRO A 13 3.50 4.13 9.78
CA PRO A 13 2.06 4.36 9.96
C PRO A 13 1.44 5.13 8.80
N GLU A 14 2.17 6.09 8.22
CA GLU A 14 1.75 6.81 7.01
C GLU A 14 1.57 5.86 5.79
N MET A 15 2.48 4.90 5.61
CA MET A 15 2.41 3.91 4.53
C MET A 15 1.21 2.99 4.71
N LEU A 16 0.99 2.49 5.93
CA LEU A 16 -0.17 1.67 6.26
C LEU A 16 -1.49 2.41 5.99
N GLN A 17 -1.53 3.73 6.22
CA GLN A 17 -2.70 4.54 5.93
C GLN A 17 -2.95 4.67 4.42
N VAL A 18 -1.90 4.85 3.61
CA VAL A 18 -1.99 4.89 2.15
C VAL A 18 -2.54 3.57 1.61
N ILE A 19 -1.95 2.44 2.03
CA ILE A 19 -2.37 1.09 1.63
C ILE A 19 -3.80 0.82 2.10
N GLY A 20 -4.11 1.11 3.35
CA GLY A 20 -5.44 0.91 3.94
C GLY A 20 -6.52 1.70 3.20
N THR A 21 -6.22 2.95 2.81
CA THR A 21 -7.15 3.77 2.01
C THR A 21 -7.41 3.14 0.64
N ALA A 22 -6.37 2.68 -0.04
CA ALA A 22 -6.50 2.01 -1.33
C ALA A 22 -7.33 0.71 -1.23
N VAL A 23 -7.08 -0.11 -0.20
CA VAL A 23 -7.84 -1.35 0.06
C VAL A 23 -9.32 -1.05 0.33
N VAL A 24 -9.63 -0.07 1.18
CA VAL A 24 -11.01 0.34 1.45
C VAL A 24 -11.70 0.81 0.17
N HIS A 25 -10.99 1.54 -0.69
CA HIS A 25 -11.54 2.01 -1.96
C HIS A 25 -11.87 0.85 -2.91
N LEU A 26 -10.99 -0.14 -3.04
CA LEU A 26 -11.23 -1.33 -3.86
C LEU A 26 -12.40 -2.16 -3.31
N LEU A 27 -12.46 -2.34 -1.98
CA LEU A 27 -13.57 -3.04 -1.32
C LEU A 27 -14.91 -2.34 -1.53
N ALA A 28 -14.95 -1.01 -1.38
CA ALA A 28 -16.14 -0.22 -1.64
C ALA A 28 -16.58 -0.31 -3.12
N GLY A 29 -15.62 -0.38 -4.04
CA GLY A 29 -15.84 -0.60 -5.47
C GLY A 29 -16.21 -2.04 -5.85
N LYS A 30 -16.13 -3.01 -4.91
CA LYS A 30 -16.21 -4.46 -5.17
C LYS A 30 -15.20 -4.94 -6.23
N GLU A 31 -14.04 -4.28 -6.26
CA GLU A 31 -12.93 -4.61 -7.14
C GLU A 31 -12.08 -5.74 -6.55
N THR A 32 -11.31 -6.43 -7.40
CA THR A 32 -10.42 -7.50 -6.95
C THR A 32 -9.28 -6.95 -6.09
N LEU A 33 -9.09 -7.53 -4.91
CA LEU A 33 -7.96 -7.23 -4.04
C LEU A 33 -6.74 -8.08 -4.45
N SER A 34 -5.79 -7.45 -5.14
CA SER A 34 -4.45 -7.99 -5.38
C SER A 34 -3.39 -6.93 -5.06
N ARG A 35 -2.14 -7.34 -4.85
CA ARG A 35 -1.01 -6.40 -4.65
C ARG A 35 -0.94 -5.36 -5.78
N GLU A 36 -1.09 -5.83 -7.02
CA GLU A 36 -1.09 -4.98 -8.23
C GLU A 36 -2.27 -4.01 -8.24
N SER A 37 -3.50 -4.47 -7.96
CA SER A 37 -4.67 -3.60 -7.92
C SER A 37 -4.57 -2.55 -6.81
N ILE A 38 -4.00 -2.91 -5.65
CA ILE A 38 -3.78 -1.97 -4.54
C ILE A 38 -2.74 -0.92 -4.93
N ALA A 39 -1.63 -1.33 -5.57
CA ALA A 39 -0.60 -0.40 -6.02
C ALA A 39 -1.13 0.57 -7.09
N ASP A 40 -1.88 0.05 -8.07
CA ASP A 40 -2.54 0.87 -9.10
C ASP A 40 -3.53 1.87 -8.47
N ARG A 41 -4.31 1.41 -7.47
CA ARG A 41 -5.23 2.29 -6.74
C ARG A 41 -4.49 3.36 -5.94
N VAL A 42 -3.37 3.03 -5.30
CA VAL A 42 -2.50 4.01 -4.64
C VAL A 42 -2.02 5.05 -5.65
N HIS A 43 -1.52 4.65 -6.81
CA HIS A 43 -1.12 5.58 -7.87
C HIS A 43 -2.28 6.48 -8.31
N CYS A 44 -3.48 5.94 -8.51
CA CYS A 44 -4.65 6.72 -8.90
C CYS A 44 -5.09 7.72 -7.82
N LEU A 45 -5.07 7.33 -6.55
CA LEU A 45 -5.48 8.18 -5.43
C LEU A 45 -4.48 9.31 -5.16
N TYR A 46 -3.19 9.06 -5.38
CA TYR A 46 -2.10 9.98 -5.03
C TYR A 46 -1.33 10.49 -6.26
N ALA A 47 -1.91 10.43 -7.46
CA ALA A 47 -1.27 10.83 -8.73
C ALA A 47 -0.71 12.26 -8.72
N ASN A 48 -1.36 13.17 -7.99
CA ASN A 48 -0.95 14.58 -7.85
C ASN A 48 0.01 14.85 -6.67
N GLY A 49 0.45 13.82 -5.95
CA GLY A 49 1.28 13.92 -4.76
C GLY A 49 2.23 12.74 -4.57
N LEU A 50 2.58 12.04 -5.65
CA LEU A 50 3.41 10.83 -5.64
C LEU A 50 4.83 11.03 -5.08
N ASP A 51 5.26 12.28 -4.87
CA ASP A 51 6.48 12.64 -4.13
C ASP A 51 6.38 12.37 -2.61
N ASP A 52 5.19 12.03 -2.09
CA ASP A 52 5.02 11.70 -0.69
C ASP A 52 5.73 10.36 -0.37
N ALA A 53 6.66 10.41 0.59
CA ALA A 53 7.47 9.26 0.99
C ALA A 53 6.61 8.07 1.47
N ALA A 54 5.40 8.32 2.00
CA ALA A 54 4.47 7.26 2.38
C ALA A 54 3.95 6.51 1.16
N VAL A 55 3.65 7.24 0.09
CA VAL A 55 3.11 6.70 -1.17
C VAL A 55 4.18 5.89 -1.88
N GLN A 56 5.40 6.41 -2.00
CA GLN A 56 6.52 5.68 -2.61
C GLN A 56 6.81 4.39 -1.85
N ARG A 57 6.93 4.45 -0.52
CA ARG A 57 7.15 3.26 0.31
C ARG A 57 6.01 2.25 0.19
N ALA A 58 4.77 2.70 0.10
CA ALA A 58 3.62 1.81 -0.07
C ALA A 58 3.69 1.06 -1.39
N VAL A 59 4.03 1.75 -2.48
CA VAL A 59 4.21 1.15 -3.80
C VAL A 59 5.39 0.18 -3.79
N ASP A 60 6.53 0.57 -3.20
CA ASP A 60 7.70 -0.30 -3.11
C ASP A 60 7.38 -1.61 -2.37
N VAL A 61 6.66 -1.55 -1.24
CA VAL A 61 6.25 -2.76 -0.52
C VAL A 61 5.29 -3.62 -1.34
N LEU A 62 4.38 -3.02 -2.10
CA LEU A 62 3.38 -3.76 -2.88
C LEU A 62 3.97 -4.41 -4.14
N ILE A 63 4.97 -3.78 -4.76
CA ILE A 63 5.57 -4.22 -6.03
C ILE A 63 6.84 -5.06 -5.80
N LEU A 64 7.64 -4.73 -4.77
CA LEU A 64 8.95 -5.34 -4.52
C LEU A 64 8.97 -6.32 -3.33
N GLY A 65 7.96 -6.29 -2.44
CA GLY A 65 7.78 -7.24 -1.32
C GLY A 65 6.88 -8.42 -1.67
#